data_AF-A0A8J6MI54-F1
#
_entry.id   AF-A0A8J6MI54-F1
#
_cell.length_a   1.000
_cell.length_b   1.000
_cell.length_c   1.000
_cell.angle_alpha   90.00
_cell.angle_beta   90.00
_cell.angle_gamma   90.00
#
_symmetry.space_group_name_H-M   'P 1'
#
loop_
_entity.id
_entity.type
_entity.pdbx_description
1 polymer ?
#
loop_
_entity_poly.entity_id
_entity_poly.type
_entity_poly.pdbx_seq_one_letter_code
_entity_poly.pdbx_strand_id
1 'polypeptide(L)'
;MSSFTGHRAERPRPSGEPCGWHSLPEALQLVLAQESMRRAAATLADQAELLAEEMDVGTLVDHGGPDALRLFATIIRSTNANGLGPVGRA
;
A
#
# COMPACT_ATOMS: atom_id res chain seq x y z
N MET A 1 -21.52 -7.70 -60.46
CA MET A 1 -21.42 -8.68 -59.36
C MET A 1 -19.96 -8.78 -58.95
N SER A 2 -19.61 -8.23 -57.79
CA SER A 2 -18.44 -8.66 -57.00
C SER A 2 -18.54 -7.94 -55.66
N SER A 3 -18.99 -8.71 -54.68
CA SER A 3 -19.17 -8.34 -53.29
C SER A 3 -17.80 -8.10 -52.66
N PHE A 4 -17.56 -6.87 -52.19
CA PHE A 4 -16.48 -6.61 -51.23
C PHE A 4 -17.07 -6.80 -49.84
N THR A 5 -17.12 -8.05 -49.38
CA THR A 5 -17.40 -8.41 -48.00
C THR A 5 -16.27 -7.87 -47.14
N GLY A 6 -16.47 -6.66 -46.62
CA GLY A 6 -15.66 -6.10 -45.54
C GLY A 6 -15.83 -6.96 -44.29
N HIS A 7 -15.05 -8.03 -44.20
CA HIS A 7 -14.85 -8.79 -42.97
C HIS A 7 -14.05 -7.88 -42.04
N ARG A 8 -14.76 -7.00 -41.33
CA ARG A 8 -14.20 -6.30 -40.18
C ARG A 8 -13.83 -7.37 -39.18
N ALA A 9 -12.55 -7.74 -39.13
CA ALA A 9 -12.00 -8.54 -38.06
C ALA A 9 -12.28 -7.80 -36.76
N GLU A 10 -13.28 -8.25 -36.02
CA GLU A 10 -13.41 -7.91 -34.63
C GLU A 10 -12.14 -8.39 -33.95
N ARG A 11 -11.22 -7.47 -33.66
CA ARG A 11 -10.16 -7.77 -32.71
C ARG A 11 -10.86 -8.14 -31.40
N PRO A 12 -10.58 -9.30 -30.80
CA PRO A 12 -11.08 -9.59 -29.48
C PRO A 12 -10.59 -8.47 -28.56
N ARG A 13 -11.53 -7.70 -27.98
CA ARG A 13 -11.21 -6.78 -26.91
C ARG A 13 -10.76 -7.65 -25.73
N PRO A 14 -9.56 -7.48 -25.15
CA PRO A 14 -9.29 -8.06 -23.84
C PRO A 14 -10.16 -7.31 -22.82
N SER A 15 -11.38 -7.79 -22.62
CA SER A 15 -12.30 -7.28 -21.61
C SER A 15 -12.48 -8.39 -20.59
N GLY A 16 -11.60 -8.42 -19.59
CA GLY A 16 -11.65 -9.44 -18.55
C GLY A 16 -10.35 -9.60 -17.80
N GLU A 17 -9.81 -8.55 -17.19
CA GLU A 17 -9.00 -8.76 -15.99
C GLU A 17 -9.79 -8.32 -14.76
N PRO A 18 -10.53 -9.25 -14.13
CA PRO A 18 -10.67 -9.21 -12.69
C PRO A 18 -9.92 -10.42 -12.11
N CYS A 19 -8.63 -10.61 -12.41
CA CYS A 19 -7.93 -11.84 -12.02
C CYS A 19 -6.49 -11.56 -11.60
N GLY A 20 -6.32 -11.08 -10.36
CA GLY A 20 -5.00 -11.05 -9.72
C GLY A 20 -5.12 -11.16 -8.21
N TRP A 21 -5.87 -10.25 -7.59
CA TRP A 21 -6.04 -10.19 -6.14
C TRP A 21 -7.21 -11.04 -5.64
N HIS A 22 -8.42 -10.79 -6.17
CA HIS A 22 -9.64 -11.47 -5.74
C HIS A 22 -9.71 -12.96 -6.13
N SER A 23 -8.82 -13.41 -7.01
CA SER A 23 -8.65 -14.82 -7.39
C SER A 23 -7.76 -15.60 -6.43
N LEU A 24 -7.05 -14.94 -5.51
CA LEU A 24 -6.22 -15.59 -4.50
C LEU A 24 -7.08 -16.15 -3.37
N PRO A 25 -6.67 -17.25 -2.71
CA PRO A 25 -7.30 -17.68 -1.47
C PRO A 25 -7.32 -16.54 -0.44
N GLU A 26 -8.42 -16.40 0.30
CA GLU A 26 -8.61 -15.34 1.30
C GLU A 26 -7.46 -15.27 2.31
N ALA A 27 -6.99 -16.43 2.79
CA ALA A 27 -5.83 -16.50 3.67
C ALA A 27 -4.56 -15.89 3.05
N LEU A 28 -4.36 -16.07 1.74
CA LEU A 28 -3.22 -15.50 1.03
C LEU A 28 -3.39 -13.99 0.83
N GLN A 29 -4.61 -13.53 0.51
CA GLN A 29 -4.91 -12.10 0.46
C GLN A 29 -4.62 -11.41 1.80
N LEU A 30 -5.03 -12.03 2.92
CA LEU A 30 -4.80 -11.48 4.26
C LEU A 30 -3.30 -11.41 4.59
N VAL A 31 -2.54 -12.47 4.33
CA VAL A 31 -1.09 -12.49 4.55
C VAL A 31 -0.39 -11.40 3.72
N LEU A 32 -0.75 -11.28 2.44
CA LEU A 32 -0.17 -10.26 1.56
C LEU A 32 -0.56 -8.83 2.00
N ALA A 33 -1.80 -8.62 2.42
CA ALA A 33 -2.27 -7.33 2.91
C ALA A 33 -1.54 -6.95 4.19
N GLN A 34 -1.41 -7.87 5.14
CA GLN A 34 -0.67 -7.65 6.38
C GLN A 34 0.80 -7.33 6.14
N GLU A 35 1.47 -8.07 5.25
CA GLU A 35 2.86 -7.80 4.92
C GLU A 35 3.02 -6.45 4.21
N SER A 36 2.08 -6.08 3.34
CA SER A 36 2.08 -4.79 2.67
C SER A 36 1.88 -3.65 3.67
N MET A 37 0.94 -3.80 4.61
CA MET A 37 0.74 -2.85 5.70
C MET A 37 1.95 -2.77 6.62
N ARG A 38 2.60 -3.90 6.96
CA ARG A 38 3.81 -3.94 7.77
C ARG A 38 4.94 -3.12 7.14
N ARG A 39 5.12 -3.26 5.83
CA ARG A 39 6.13 -2.50 5.07
C ARG A 39 5.78 -1.02 4.96
N ALA A 40 4.53 -0.70 4.61
CA ALA A 40 4.07 0.68 4.52
C ALA A 40 4.21 1.41 5.86
N ALA A 41 3.83 0.77 6.95
CA ALA A 41 4.00 1.27 8.31
C ALA A 41 5.48 1.57 8.61
N ALA A 42 6.40 0.65 8.31
CA ALA A 42 7.83 0.87 8.49
C ALA A 42 8.31 2.12 7.72
N THR A 43 7.97 2.24 6.44
CA THR A 43 8.31 3.41 5.63
C THR A 43 7.76 4.71 6.22
N LEU A 44 6.51 4.73 6.69
CA LEU A 44 5.91 5.92 7.27
C LEU A 44 6.60 6.35 8.58
N ALA A 45 7.06 5.40 9.40
CA ALA A 45 7.81 5.72 10.61
C ALA A 45 9.16 6.37 10.28
N ASP A 46 9.88 5.84 9.29
CA ASP A 46 11.18 6.38 8.85
C ASP A 46 11.00 7.79 8.24
N GLN A 47 9.96 8.00 7.44
CA GLN A 47 9.66 9.32 6.88
C GLN A 47 9.29 10.34 7.95
N ALA A 48 8.56 9.95 8.99
CA ALA A 48 8.24 10.85 10.09
C ALA A 48 9.49 11.28 10.87
N GLU A 49 10.46 10.40 11.08
CA GLU A 49 11.74 10.77 11.69
C GLU A 49 12.54 11.73 10.82
N LEU A 50 12.64 11.46 9.52
CA LEU A 50 13.32 12.35 8.58
C LEU A 50 12.73 13.77 8.60
N LEU A 51 11.39 13.87 8.57
CA LEU A 51 10.70 15.16 8.64
C LEU A 51 10.95 15.88 9.98
N ALA A 52 11.03 15.14 11.09
CA ALA A 52 11.37 15.73 12.39
C ALA A 52 12.78 16.31 12.40
N GLU A 53 13.75 15.63 11.78
CA GLU A 53 15.12 16.12 11.63
C GLU A 53 15.17 17.38 10.76
N GLU A 54 14.43 17.41 9.65
CA GLU A 54 14.34 18.59 8.79
C GLU A 54 13.69 19.79 9.51
N MET A 55 12.71 19.54 10.38
CA MET A 55 12.12 20.60 11.22
C MET A 55 13.11 21.12 12.26
N ASP A 56 13.87 20.24 12.93
CA ASP A 56 14.88 20.63 13.93
C ASP A 56 15.99 21.52 13.32
N VAL A 57 16.40 21.22 12.09
CA VAL A 57 17.42 22.01 11.36
C VAL A 57 16.83 23.32 10.81
N GLY A 58 15.49 23.47 10.82
CA GLY A 58 14.78 24.64 10.31
C GLY A 58 14.66 24.67 8.79
N THR A 59 14.85 23.54 8.12
CA THR A 59 14.66 23.41 6.65
C THR A 59 13.19 23.21 6.29
N LEU A 60 12.36 22.80 7.25
CA LEU A 60 10.92 22.62 7.10
C LEU A 60 10.14 23.46 8.11
N VAL A 61 9.02 24.04 7.68
CA VAL A 61 8.13 24.85 8.54
C VAL A 61 7.45 23.95 9.58
N ASP A 62 7.48 24.38 10.84
CA ASP A 62 6.84 23.67 11.94
C ASP A 62 5.30 23.83 11.90
N HIS A 63 4.59 22.72 11.74
CA HIS A 63 3.11 22.63 11.75
C HIS A 63 2.55 21.67 12.81
N GLY A 64 3.38 21.23 13.76
CA GLY A 64 2.98 20.22 14.75
C GLY A 64 4.10 19.71 15.64
N GLY A 65 5.32 20.16 15.41
CA GLY A 65 6.51 19.90 16.18
C GLY A 65 7.24 18.62 15.74
N PRO A 66 8.58 18.62 15.76
CA PRO A 66 9.40 17.43 15.52
C PRO A 66 9.09 16.30 16.52
N ASP A 67 8.72 16.65 17.76
CA ASP A 67 8.36 15.67 18.79
C ASP A 67 7.08 14.90 18.48
N ALA A 68 6.10 15.52 17.82
CA ALA A 68 4.87 14.82 17.42
C ALA A 68 5.15 13.77 16.35
N LEU A 69 6.04 14.08 15.40
CA LEU A 69 6.48 13.15 14.35
C LEU A 69 7.27 11.97 14.94
N ARG A 70 8.15 12.23 15.91
CA ARG A 70 8.87 11.17 16.65
C ARG A 70 7.92 10.26 17.43
N LEU A 71 6.92 10.85 18.08
CA LEU A 71 5.88 10.10 18.79
C LEU A 71 5.09 9.22 17.83
N PHE A 72 4.69 9.76 16.68
CA PHE A 72 4.00 9.01 15.64
C PHE A 72 4.82 7.83 15.12
N ALA A 73 6.10 8.04 14.80
CA ALA A 73 7.01 6.98 14.38
C ALA A 73 7.15 5.88 15.44
N THR A 74 7.23 6.27 16.72
CA THR A 74 7.29 5.36 17.86
C THR A 74 6.02 4.51 17.98
N ILE A 75 4.84 5.12 17.86
CA ILE A 75 3.55 4.42 17.92
C ILE A 75 3.44 3.40 16.78
N ILE A 76 3.82 3.80 15.56
CA ILE A 76 3.80 2.91 14.41
C ILE A 76 4.73 1.71 14.62
N ARG A 77 5.97 1.93 15.05
CA ARG A 77 6.92 0.83 15.29
C ARG A 77 6.45 -0.11 16.40
N SER A 78 5.92 0.44 17.49
CA SER A 78 5.34 -0.36 18.59
C SER A 78 4.17 -1.22 18.11
N THR A 79 3.27 -0.64 17.30
CA THR A 79 2.13 -1.35 16.72
C THR A 79 2.59 -2.44 15.75
N ASN A 80 3.60 -2.14 14.93
CA ASN A 80 4.12 -3.06 13.93
C ASN A 80 4.90 -4.23 14.56
N ALA A 81 5.63 -3.98 15.65
CA ALA A 81 6.41 -4.98 16.38
C ALA A 81 5.54 -5.95 17.20
N ASN A 82 4.45 -5.46 17.78
CA ASN A 82 3.50 -6.30 18.53
C ASN A 82 2.59 -7.14 17.62
N GLY A 83 2.66 -6.92 16.30
CA GLY A 83 1.94 -7.66 15.29
C GLY A 83 0.45 -7.27 15.22
N LEU A 84 -0.11 -7.28 14.01
CA LEU A 84 -1.56 -7.15 13.75
C LEU A 84 -2.38 -8.36 14.24
N GLY A 85 -1.87 -9.12 15.20
CA GLY A 85 -2.41 -10.41 15.64
C GLY A 85 -2.31 -11.51 14.57
N PRO A 86 -2.34 -12.79 14.98
CA PRO A 86 -2.37 -13.89 14.01
C PRO A 86 -3.65 -13.79 13.17
N VAL A 87 -3.52 -13.93 11.84
CA VAL A 87 -4.66 -14.22 10.97
C VAL A 87 -5.12 -15.64 11.30
N GLY A 88 -5.99 -15.77 12.29
CA GLY A 88 -6.51 -17.04 12.78
C GLY A 88 -8.00 -16.92 13.01
N ARG A 89 -8.77 -17.63 12.18
CA ARG A 89 -10.24 -17.73 12.18
C ARG A 89 -10.82 -17.94 13.59
N ALA A 90 -11.89 -17.20 13.89
CA ALA A 90 -12.90 -17.60 14.88
C ALA A 90 -13.91 -18.55 14.22
#